data_AF-A0A7X7NQC0-F1
#
_entry.id   AF-A0A7X7NQC0-F1
#
_cell.length_a   1.000
_cell.length_b   1.000
_cell.length_c   1.000
_cell.angle_alpha   90.00
_cell.angle_beta   90.00
_cell.angle_gamma   90.00
#
_symmetry.space_group_name_H-M   'P 1'
#
loop_
_entity.id
_entity.type
_entity.pdbx_description
1 polymer ?
#
loop_
_entity_poly.entity_id
_entity_poly.type
_entity_poly.pdbx_seq_one_letter_code
_entity_poly.pdbx_strand_id
1 'polypeptide(L)'
;MSVDSDALLDLSLSRGTLHRNGLGRRDSDPITRALGDSATRVIDLADGRALTCRVDGRLRLVHRAPRFEDPSDQALYLGHDAEGVDYVAVMRDGEAEGARPEPERGWRSLREAGAELDDTDAGVLTTAVALANWHSRHHFCPRCGAPTVVEEGGWVR
;
A
#
# COMPACT_ATOMS: atom_id res chain seq x y z
N MET A 1 34.77 -3.83 19.59
CA MET A 1 34.08 -3.24 18.42
C MET A 1 32.70 -2.82 18.88
N SER A 2 32.53 -1.54 19.20
CA SER A 2 31.22 -0.95 19.47
C SER A 2 30.56 -0.76 18.11
N VAL A 3 29.44 -1.42 17.86
CA VAL A 3 28.61 -1.14 16.68
C VAL A 3 27.94 0.21 16.98
N ASP A 4 28.15 1.21 16.14
CA ASP A 4 27.50 2.51 16.29
C ASP A 4 25.99 2.31 16.27
N SER A 5 25.33 2.58 17.40
CA SER A 5 23.89 2.44 17.59
C SER A 5 23.10 3.37 16.66
N ASP A 6 23.73 4.41 16.10
CA ASP A 6 23.14 5.32 15.12
C ASP A 6 22.92 4.65 13.74
N ALA A 7 23.75 3.69 13.35
CA ALA A 7 23.59 2.97 12.08
C ALA A 7 22.36 2.04 12.09
N LEU A 8 21.88 1.64 13.27
CA LEU A 8 20.66 0.83 13.43
C LEU A 8 19.38 1.67 13.46
N LEU A 9 19.48 2.99 13.60
CA LEU A 9 18.34 3.91 13.57
C LEU A 9 17.99 4.37 12.16
N ASP A 10 18.86 4.15 11.17
CA ASP A 10 18.62 4.45 9.75
C ASP A 10 18.12 3.22 8.97
N LEU A 11 17.22 2.46 9.60
CA LEU A 11 16.48 1.39 8.93
C LEU A 11 15.23 2.03 8.28
N SER A 12 15.35 2.38 7.00
CA SER A 12 14.34 3.05 6.17
C SER A 12 12.95 2.37 6.14
N LEU A 13 12.82 1.13 6.61
CA LEU A 13 11.55 0.38 6.68
C LEU A 13 11.11 0.01 8.11
N SER A 14 11.82 0.47 9.14
CA SER A 14 11.47 0.20 10.54
C SER A 14 10.45 1.20 11.13
N ARG A 15 10.32 2.37 10.51
CA ARG A 15 9.48 3.49 10.96
C ARG A 15 8.09 3.36 10.33
N GLY A 16 7.27 2.47 10.87
CA GLY A 16 5.87 2.36 10.47
C GLY A 16 5.07 3.57 10.94
N THR A 17 4.70 4.47 10.03
CA THR A 17 3.90 5.67 10.35
C THR A 17 2.39 5.42 10.31
N LEU A 18 1.95 4.32 9.70
CA LEU A 18 0.54 3.92 9.66
C LEU A 18 0.17 2.99 10.82
N HIS A 19 -0.91 3.35 11.52
CA HIS A 19 -1.64 2.46 12.37
C HIS A 19 -2.51 1.53 11.54
N ARG A 20 -2.20 0.24 11.56
CA ARG A 20 -2.93 -0.78 10.80
C ARG A 20 -4.41 -0.89 11.20
N ASN A 21 -4.78 -0.50 12.43
CA ASN A 21 -6.15 -0.60 12.95
C ASN A 21 -6.67 -2.05 13.08
N GLY A 22 -5.89 -2.94 13.66
CA GLY A 22 -6.21 -4.38 13.74
C GLY A 22 -7.57 -4.71 14.35
N LEU A 23 -7.98 -4.03 15.42
CA LEU A 23 -9.26 -4.27 16.07
C LEU A 23 -10.44 -3.67 15.28
N GLY A 24 -10.30 -2.45 14.76
CA GLY A 24 -11.39 -1.76 14.06
C GLY A 24 -11.83 -2.43 12.75
N ARG A 25 -10.94 -3.19 12.10
CA ARG A 25 -11.25 -3.88 10.82
C ARG A 25 -12.07 -5.15 10.98
N ARG A 26 -12.21 -5.69 12.19
CA ARG A 26 -13.01 -6.92 12.44
C ARG A 26 -14.50 -6.67 12.47
N ASP A 27 -14.90 -5.50 12.95
CA ASP A 27 -16.28 -5.16 13.23
C ASP A 27 -16.85 -4.14 12.22
N SER A 28 -16.09 -3.78 11.17
CA SER A 28 -16.49 -2.82 10.15
C SER A 28 -16.07 -3.27 8.75
N ASP A 29 -16.70 -2.68 7.72
CA ASP A 29 -16.18 -2.69 6.36
C ASP A 29 -15.27 -1.45 6.18
N PRO A 30 -13.97 -1.56 6.46
CA PRO A 30 -13.06 -0.42 6.42
C PRO A 30 -12.87 0.11 5.00
N ILE A 31 -13.06 -0.72 3.97
CA ILE A 31 -12.83 -0.35 2.57
C ILE A 31 -13.96 0.56 2.11
N THR A 32 -15.22 0.12 2.25
CA THR A 32 -16.37 0.95 1.85
C THR A 32 -16.41 2.26 2.61
N ARG A 33 -16.11 2.23 3.92
CA ARG A 33 -16.02 3.45 4.73
C ARG A 33 -14.92 4.38 4.23
N ALA A 34 -13.70 3.88 4.01
CA ALA A 34 -12.59 4.72 3.56
C ALA A 34 -12.82 5.27 2.15
N LEU A 35 -13.33 4.46 1.21
CA LEU A 35 -13.64 4.93 -0.14
C LEU A 35 -14.80 5.93 -0.19
N GLY A 36 -15.64 5.98 0.84
CA GLY A 36 -16.69 7.00 1.01
C GLY A 36 -16.20 8.34 1.58
N ASP A 37 -14.98 8.40 2.11
CA ASP A 37 -14.39 9.61 2.68
C ASP A 37 -13.43 10.28 1.69
N SER A 38 -13.70 11.54 1.34
CA SER A 38 -12.86 12.30 0.40
C SER A 38 -11.48 12.65 0.94
N ALA A 39 -11.26 12.55 2.26
CA ALA A 39 -9.96 12.73 2.88
C ALA A 39 -9.02 11.52 2.70
N THR A 40 -9.56 10.34 2.38
CA THR A 40 -8.79 9.11 2.20
C THR A 40 -7.71 9.27 1.13
N ARG A 41 -6.51 8.75 1.42
CA ARG A 41 -5.39 8.73 0.49
C ARG A 41 -5.33 7.40 -0.22
N VAL A 42 -5.61 7.43 -1.51
CA VAL A 42 -5.57 6.23 -2.36
C VAL A 42 -4.29 6.23 -3.20
N ILE A 43 -3.62 5.09 -3.23
CA ILE A 43 -2.57 4.79 -4.22
C ILE A 43 -3.08 3.76 -5.22
N ASP A 44 -2.73 3.91 -6.49
CA ASP A 44 -2.99 2.89 -7.51
C ASP A 44 -1.79 1.92 -7.57
N LEU A 45 -2.09 0.62 -7.62
CA LEU A 45 -1.10 -0.44 -7.71
C LEU A 45 -1.36 -1.31 -8.94
N ALA A 46 -0.38 -1.44 -9.82
CA ALA A 46 -0.43 -2.31 -10.99
C ALA A 46 0.86 -3.13 -11.07
N ASP A 47 0.75 -4.45 -11.20
CA ASP A 47 1.89 -5.38 -11.32
C ASP A 47 2.97 -5.20 -10.21
N GLY A 48 2.51 -4.95 -8.98
CA GLY A 48 3.39 -4.71 -7.82
C GLY A 48 4.16 -3.38 -7.87
N ARG A 49 3.75 -2.47 -8.77
CA ARG A 49 4.28 -1.11 -8.90
C ARG A 49 3.22 -0.10 -8.49
N ALA A 50 3.67 1.01 -7.93
CA ALA A 50 2.82 2.17 -7.66
C ALA A 50 3.27 3.37 -8.49
N LEU A 51 2.33 4.25 -8.76
CA LEU A 51 2.63 5.50 -9.43
C LEU A 51 3.40 6.43 -8.49
N THR A 52 4.52 6.94 -8.97
CA THR A 52 5.40 7.86 -8.24
C THR A 52 5.66 9.12 -9.05
N CYS A 53 5.98 10.22 -8.37
CA CYS A 53 6.43 11.45 -9.01
C CYS A 53 7.61 12.07 -8.26
N ARG A 54 8.38 12.93 -8.93
CA ARG A 54 9.34 13.81 -8.29
C ARG A 54 8.71 15.17 -7.99
N VAL A 55 8.88 15.62 -6.75
CA VAL A 55 8.47 16.95 -6.28
C VAL A 55 9.67 17.55 -5.56
N ASP A 56 10.14 18.71 -6.03
CA ASP A 56 11.35 19.37 -5.51
C ASP A 56 12.56 18.43 -5.41
N GLY A 57 12.73 17.59 -6.45
CA GLY A 57 13.82 16.60 -6.55
C GLY A 57 13.62 15.32 -5.73
N ARG A 58 12.61 15.25 -4.85
CA ARG A 58 12.33 14.08 -4.01
C ARG A 58 11.29 13.18 -4.64
N LEU A 59 11.50 11.87 -4.59
CA LEU A 59 10.53 10.88 -5.08
C LEU A 59 9.39 10.73 -4.05
N ARG A 60 8.14 10.67 -4.55
CA ARG A 60 6.92 10.62 -3.74
C ARG A 60 5.91 9.60 -4.25
N LEU A 61 5.15 9.06 -3.30
CA LEU A 61 3.79 8.52 -3.45
C LEU A 61 2.90 9.44 -4.26
N VAL A 62 2.36 9.01 -5.41
CA VAL A 62 1.17 9.68 -5.96
C VAL A 62 -0.05 9.19 -5.18
N HIS A 63 -0.53 10.04 -4.28
CA HIS A 63 -1.81 9.86 -3.57
C HIS A 63 -2.90 10.63 -4.29
N ARG A 64 -4.12 10.08 -4.31
CA ARG A 64 -5.33 10.73 -4.83
C ARG A 64 -6.50 10.51 -3.89
N ALA A 65 -7.55 11.33 -4.03
CA ALA A 65 -8.83 11.05 -3.39
C ALA A 65 -9.49 9.79 -3.99
N PRO A 66 -10.42 9.14 -3.26
CA PRO A 66 -11.24 8.07 -3.81
C PRO A 66 -12.06 8.56 -4.99
N ARG A 67 -12.36 7.65 -5.91
CA ARG A 67 -13.24 7.88 -7.05
C ARG A 67 -14.44 6.97 -6.94
N PHE A 68 -15.57 7.40 -7.48
CA PHE A 68 -16.78 6.59 -7.53
C PHE A 68 -16.58 5.25 -8.27
N GLU A 69 -15.66 5.23 -9.25
CA GLU A 69 -15.29 4.05 -10.03
C GLU A 69 -14.25 3.14 -9.36
N ASP A 70 -13.79 3.45 -8.14
CA ASP A 70 -12.81 2.60 -7.46
C ASP A 70 -13.44 1.24 -7.06
N PRO A 71 -12.90 0.11 -7.58
CA PRO A 71 -13.42 -1.22 -7.28
C PRO A 71 -13.12 -1.63 -5.84
N SER A 72 -14.15 -1.69 -4.99
CA SER A 72 -14.01 -2.09 -3.58
C SER A 72 -13.46 -3.50 -3.40
N ASP A 73 -13.75 -4.41 -4.34
CA ASP A 73 -13.28 -5.80 -4.35
C ASP A 73 -11.82 -5.95 -4.78
N GLN A 74 -11.24 -4.90 -5.38
CA GLN A 74 -9.82 -4.79 -5.72
C GLN A 74 -9.09 -3.75 -4.84
N ALA A 75 -9.72 -3.30 -3.75
CA ALA A 75 -9.15 -2.37 -2.80
C ALA A 75 -8.59 -3.09 -1.56
N LEU A 76 -7.53 -2.53 -0.99
CA LEU A 76 -6.87 -3.02 0.21
C LEU A 76 -6.74 -1.86 1.20
N TYR A 77 -7.30 -2.02 2.40
CA TYR A 77 -7.14 -1.04 3.47
C TYR A 77 -5.74 -1.14 4.07
N LEU A 78 -4.98 -0.05 4.11
CA LEU A 78 -3.59 -0.07 4.57
C LEU A 78 -3.45 0.36 6.04
N GLY A 79 -4.41 1.12 6.56
CA GLY A 79 -4.37 1.73 7.89
C GLY A 79 -4.75 3.20 7.85
N HIS A 80 -4.46 3.92 8.93
CA HIS A 80 -4.56 5.38 9.02
C HIS A 80 -3.29 5.99 9.62
N ASP A 81 -3.03 7.26 9.34
CA ASP A 81 -1.96 8.04 9.97
C ASP A 81 -2.35 8.54 11.38
N ALA A 82 -1.48 9.31 12.02
CA ALA A 82 -1.71 9.84 13.37
C ALA A 82 -2.88 10.83 13.44
N GLU A 83 -3.19 11.46 12.31
CA GLU A 83 -4.30 12.39 12.12
C GLU A 83 -5.63 11.67 11.80
N GLY A 84 -5.60 10.35 11.61
CA GLY A 84 -6.76 9.52 11.33
C GLY A 84 -7.17 9.46 9.86
N VAL A 85 -6.31 9.94 8.94
CA VAL A 85 -6.56 9.84 7.49
C VAL A 85 -6.31 8.41 7.05
N ASP A 86 -7.31 7.79 6.43
CA ASP A 86 -7.19 6.43 5.91
C ASP A 86 -6.35 6.35 4.64
N TYR A 87 -5.68 5.21 4.48
CA TYR A 87 -4.90 4.86 3.32
C TYR A 87 -5.44 3.59 2.67
N VAL A 88 -5.64 3.62 1.36
CA VAL A 88 -6.14 2.50 0.57
C VAL A 88 -5.25 2.27 -0.64
N ALA A 89 -4.97 1.02 -0.99
CA ALA A 89 -4.43 0.66 -2.29
C ALA A 89 -5.53 0.11 -3.19
N VAL A 90 -5.64 0.61 -4.42
CA VAL A 90 -6.56 0.08 -5.44
C VAL A 90 -5.73 -0.63 -6.51
N MET A 91 -5.99 -1.93 -6.71
CA MET A 91 -5.33 -2.72 -7.74
C MET A 91 -5.90 -2.37 -9.11
N ARG A 92 -5.02 -2.15 -10.10
CA ARG A 92 -5.35 -1.82 -11.49
C ARG A 92 -4.83 -2.91 -12.41
N ASP A 93 -5.61 -3.21 -13.45
CA ASP A 93 -5.23 -4.18 -14.47
C ASP A 93 -4.35 -3.52 -15.55
N GLY A 94 -3.18 -4.11 -15.84
CA GLY A 94 -2.42 -3.86 -17.06
C GLY A 94 -1.84 -2.45 -17.28
N GLU A 95 -1.84 -1.57 -16.29
CA GLU A 95 -1.39 -0.17 -16.46
C GLU A 95 0.13 0.05 -16.29
N ALA A 96 0.88 -0.93 -15.77
CA ALA A 96 2.30 -0.75 -15.40
C ALA A 96 3.29 -1.71 -16.08
N GLU A 97 2.81 -2.70 -16.82
CA GLU A 97 3.68 -3.73 -17.40
C GLU A 97 4.59 -3.17 -18.52
N GLY A 98 5.88 -3.50 -18.48
CA GLY A 98 6.83 -3.25 -19.58
C GLY A 98 7.32 -1.80 -19.77
N ALA A 99 6.72 -0.81 -19.10
CA ALA A 99 7.15 0.59 -19.21
C ALA A 99 8.35 0.88 -18.30
N ARG A 100 9.44 1.41 -18.87
CA ARG A 100 10.51 2.03 -18.07
C ARG A 100 9.93 3.27 -17.39
N PRO A 101 10.08 3.45 -16.07
CA PRO A 101 9.56 4.63 -15.41
C PRO A 101 10.25 5.89 -15.94
N GLU A 102 9.45 6.85 -16.38
CA GLU A 102 9.93 8.20 -16.70
C GLU A 102 10.55 8.86 -15.46
N PRO A 103 11.62 9.67 -15.59
CA PRO A 103 12.33 10.27 -14.46
C PRO A 103 11.40 11.03 -13.51
N GLU A 104 10.48 11.83 -14.06
CA GLU A 104 9.62 12.72 -13.27
C GLU A 104 8.35 12.07 -12.75
N ARG A 105 7.74 11.15 -13.50
CA ARG A 105 6.48 10.50 -13.09
C ARG A 105 6.32 9.15 -13.76
N GLY A 106 6.22 8.07 -12.98
CA GLY A 106 6.10 6.73 -13.54
C GLY A 106 5.80 5.65 -12.52
N TRP A 107 5.41 4.49 -13.03
CA TRP A 107 5.19 3.29 -12.24
C TRP A 107 6.52 2.71 -11.77
N ARG A 108 6.71 2.62 -10.45
CA ARG A 108 7.93 2.06 -9.85
C ARG A 108 7.57 0.96 -8.87
N SER A 109 8.36 -0.11 -8.89
CA SER A 109 8.32 -1.16 -7.88
C SER A 109 8.89 -0.66 -6.56
N LEU A 110 8.60 -1.37 -5.48
CA LEU A 110 9.20 -1.10 -4.17
C LEU A 110 10.74 -1.15 -4.21
N ARG A 111 11.33 -2.01 -5.05
CA ARG A 111 12.79 -2.08 -5.22
C ARG A 111 13.36 -0.82 -5.87
N GLU A 112 12.65 -0.24 -6.83
CA GLU A 112 13.10 0.94 -7.57
C GLU A 112 12.88 2.24 -6.79
N ALA A 113 11.84 2.33 -5.96
CA ALA A 113 11.46 3.55 -5.27
C ALA A 113 11.84 3.56 -3.77
N GLY A 114 11.87 2.41 -3.10
CA GLY A 114 11.83 2.33 -1.64
C GLY A 114 12.97 3.01 -0.90
N ALA A 115 14.15 3.15 -1.51
CA ALA A 115 15.30 3.84 -0.89
C ALA A 115 15.24 5.38 -1.03
N GLU A 116 14.43 5.91 -1.95
CA GLU A 116 14.28 7.36 -2.18
C GLU A 116 12.99 7.93 -1.59
N LEU A 117 11.99 7.08 -1.33
CA LEU A 117 10.76 7.47 -0.65
C LEU A 117 11.04 7.84 0.80
N ASP A 118 10.20 8.72 1.36
CA ASP A 118 10.23 8.95 2.81
C ASP A 118 9.59 7.78 3.57
N ASP A 119 9.75 7.78 4.90
CA ASP A 119 9.30 6.68 5.76
C ASP A 119 7.81 6.34 5.56
N THR A 120 6.95 7.36 5.39
CA THR A 120 5.51 7.18 5.20
C THR A 120 5.21 6.54 3.85
N ASP A 121 5.72 7.11 2.75
CA ASP A 121 5.49 6.54 1.42
C ASP A 121 6.11 5.15 1.29
N ALA A 122 7.30 4.93 1.85
CA ALA A 122 7.94 3.62 1.87
C ALA A 122 7.10 2.59 2.65
N GLY A 123 6.55 2.97 3.80
CA GLY A 123 5.65 2.13 4.61
C GLY A 123 4.33 1.80 3.91
N VAL A 124 3.71 2.81 3.27
CA VAL A 124 2.49 2.65 2.46
C VAL A 124 2.73 1.66 1.33
N LEU A 125 3.77 1.90 0.51
CA LEU A 125 4.07 1.04 -0.64
C LEU A 125 4.43 -0.38 -0.21
N THR A 126 5.22 -0.52 0.86
CA THR A 126 5.59 -1.83 1.39
C THR A 126 4.37 -2.63 1.81
N THR A 127 3.44 -1.99 2.53
CA THR A 127 2.20 -2.63 3.00
C THR A 127 1.32 -3.02 1.81
N ALA A 128 1.11 -2.11 0.86
CA ALA A 128 0.29 -2.37 -0.32
C ALA A 128 0.83 -3.53 -1.17
N VAL A 129 2.14 -3.53 -1.47
CA VAL A 129 2.80 -4.60 -2.24
C VAL A 129 2.74 -5.93 -1.49
N ALA A 130 2.94 -5.93 -0.17
CA ALA A 130 2.88 -7.16 0.63
C ALA A 130 1.47 -7.79 0.60
N LEU A 131 0.42 -6.99 0.82
CA LEU A 131 -0.96 -7.46 0.78
C LEU A 131 -1.36 -7.92 -0.63
N ALA A 132 -1.04 -7.14 -1.66
CA ALA A 132 -1.34 -7.53 -3.05
C ALA A 132 -0.66 -8.86 -3.44
N ASN A 133 0.62 -9.04 -3.09
CA ASN A 133 1.36 -10.27 -3.34
C ASN A 133 0.83 -11.48 -2.56
N TRP A 134 0.18 -11.24 -1.41
CA TRP A 134 -0.47 -12.30 -0.66
C TRP A 134 -1.81 -12.67 -1.30
N HIS A 135 -2.63 -11.67 -1.64
CA HIS A 135 -3.90 -11.85 -2.34
C HIS A 135 -3.73 -12.64 -3.65
N SER A 136 -2.70 -12.34 -4.45
CA SER A 136 -2.47 -13.01 -5.74
C SER A 136 -2.05 -14.48 -5.64
N ARG A 137 -1.68 -14.96 -4.46
CA ARG A 137 -1.14 -16.33 -4.26
C ARG A 137 -1.98 -17.20 -3.33
N HIS A 138 -2.90 -16.61 -2.55
CA HIS A 138 -3.61 -17.31 -1.47
C HIS A 138 -5.12 -17.35 -1.72
N HIS A 139 -5.50 -17.75 -2.94
CA HIS A 139 -6.90 -17.90 -3.36
C HIS A 139 -7.59 -19.16 -2.80
N PHE A 140 -6.82 -20.11 -2.25
CA PHE A 140 -7.33 -21.38 -1.72
C PHE A 140 -6.69 -21.71 -0.38
N CYS A 141 -7.45 -22.41 0.49
CA CYS A 141 -6.99 -22.86 1.79
C CYS A 141 -5.85 -23.89 1.63
N PRO A 142 -4.67 -23.68 2.24
CA PRO A 142 -3.56 -24.63 2.12
C PRO A 142 -3.82 -25.98 2.81
N ARG A 143 -4.86 -26.07 3.66
CA ARG A 143 -5.24 -27.29 4.38
C ARG A 143 -6.23 -28.15 3.61
N CYS A 144 -7.23 -27.55 2.98
CA CYS A 144 -8.35 -28.28 2.37
C CYS A 144 -8.63 -27.95 0.90
N GLY A 145 -7.96 -26.95 0.32
CA GLY A 145 -8.14 -26.55 -1.09
C GLY A 145 -9.42 -25.77 -1.39
N ALA A 146 -10.26 -25.46 -0.40
CA ALA A 146 -11.46 -24.63 -0.62
C ALA A 146 -11.08 -23.16 -0.93
N PRO A 147 -11.87 -22.43 -1.75
CA PRO A 147 -11.63 -21.00 -1.98
C PRO A 147 -11.62 -20.16 -0.71
N THR A 148 -10.71 -19.19 -0.62
CA THR A 148 -10.65 -18.20 0.46
C THR A 148 -11.54 -17.00 0.19
N VAL A 149 -12.03 -16.35 1.25
CA VAL A 149 -12.84 -15.12 1.17
C VAL A 149 -12.07 -13.97 1.80
N VAL A 150 -12.11 -12.79 1.20
CA VAL A 150 -11.40 -11.62 1.73
C VAL A 150 -12.16 -11.03 2.91
N GLU A 151 -11.46 -10.82 4.02
CA GLU A 151 -11.99 -10.22 5.25
C GLU A 151 -11.01 -9.18 5.84
N GLU A 152 -11.46 -8.48 6.88
CA GLU A 152 -10.71 -7.46 7.63
C GLU A 152 -10.01 -6.40 6.74
N GLY A 153 -10.67 -5.97 5.65
CA GLY A 153 -10.13 -4.96 4.73
C GLY A 153 -8.94 -5.43 3.90
N GLY A 154 -8.83 -6.74 3.63
CA GLY A 154 -7.73 -7.31 2.86
C GLY A 154 -6.56 -7.84 3.71
N TRP A 155 -6.73 -7.94 5.02
CA TRP A 155 -5.73 -8.53 5.92
C TRP A 155 -6.00 -10.00 6.25
N VAL A 156 -7.17 -10.53 5.87
CA VAL A 156 -7.60 -11.92 6.08
C VAL A 156 -8.14 -12.53 4.77
N ARG A 157 -7.80 -13.81 4.53
CA ARG A 157 -8.22 -14.68 3.43
C ARG A 157 -8.32 -16.12 3.93
#